data_AF-A0AAX4L3R1-F1
#
_entry.id   AF-A0AAX4L3R1-F1
#
_cell.length_a   1.000
_cell.length_b   1.000
_cell.length_c   1.000
_cell.angle_alpha   90.00
_cell.angle_beta   90.00
_cell.angle_gamma   90.00
#
_symmetry.space_group_name_H-M   'P 1'
#
loop_
_entity.id
_entity.type
_entity.pdbx_description
1 polymer ?
#
loop_
_entity_poly.entity_id
_entity_poly.type
_entity_poly.pdbx_seq_one_letter_code
_entity_poly.pdbx_strand_id
1 'polypeptide(L)'
;MPSLFGRKVKVIHHIDHLHPIMKLTIKTILDSYLPDIVKGYGFKYADPRWGEPIFIPYGYLDGEYKDTLQAFKKVMEEINDRKDDGLNKFKEWYPDVKFFDIYRFVQYSVPGTEEGYTPGIAVDPLMNYNYFKDGMEEVKNEIMGDVVVATPSLSSFTEFKFYDPIINRRNEIIDAYIWLNRTFHENYDKDKMYDETLGRYYMNFIFNFLEEFGKGRRLSEITEGEVLLIPMFVWGKNKTFDNISNNIVDTWKNSKLFKDSMFHEIDALPVILNKQYLNSIIEKYSNKFNKVILISDKKLPQINKCTECPSSLGNLKILKEGNFSKIFLAK
;
A
#
# COMPACT_ATOMS: atom_id res chain seq x y z
N MET A 1 -26.54 -9.98 29.36
CA MET A 1 -27.54 -9.05 29.94
C MET A 1 -27.56 -7.79 29.09
N PRO A 2 -28.68 -7.40 28.49
CA PRO A 2 -28.73 -6.18 27.70
C PRO A 2 -28.80 -4.96 28.63
N SER A 3 -27.89 -4.01 28.45
CA SER A 3 -27.89 -2.74 29.15
C SER A 3 -29.18 -1.96 28.84
N LEU A 4 -29.95 -1.65 29.88
CA LEU A 4 -31.23 -0.92 29.82
C LEU A 4 -31.10 0.59 29.58
N PHE A 5 -29.91 1.08 29.19
CA PHE A 5 -29.67 2.47 28.78
C PHE A 5 -28.73 2.53 27.57
N GLY A 6 -29.09 1.87 26.47
CA GLY A 6 -28.49 2.17 25.18
C GLY A 6 -28.80 3.63 24.83
N ARG A 7 -27.81 4.52 24.81
CA ARG A 7 -27.97 5.86 24.22
C ARG A 7 -28.56 5.67 22.83
N LYS A 8 -29.72 6.29 22.55
CA LYS A 8 -30.23 6.39 21.19
C LYS A 8 -29.17 7.11 20.37
N VAL A 9 -28.50 6.36 19.51
CA VAL A 9 -27.52 6.90 18.57
C VAL A 9 -28.27 7.77 17.59
N LYS A 10 -27.83 9.00 17.38
CA LYS A 10 -28.49 9.94 16.49
C LYS A 10 -28.40 9.42 15.05
N VAL A 11 -29.50 9.51 14.33
CA VAL A 11 -29.53 9.16 12.92
C VAL A 11 -28.93 10.30 12.11
N ILE A 12 -27.89 9.99 11.34
CA ILE A 12 -27.22 10.95 10.48
C ILE A 12 -27.15 10.34 9.08
N HIS A 13 -27.94 10.89 8.14
CA HIS A 13 -28.08 10.34 6.79
C HIS A 13 -27.02 10.84 5.78
N HIS A 14 -26.17 11.80 6.16
CA HIS A 14 -25.14 12.31 5.26
C HIS A 14 -23.94 12.86 6.06
N ILE A 15 -22.73 12.74 5.49
CA ILE A 15 -21.50 13.26 6.10
C ILE A 15 -21.56 14.77 6.35
N ASP A 16 -22.35 15.51 5.56
CA ASP A 16 -22.54 16.96 5.71
C ASP A 16 -23.30 17.38 6.97
N HIS A 17 -23.97 16.43 7.62
CA HIS A 17 -24.69 16.68 8.87
C HIS A 17 -23.83 16.37 10.11
N LEU A 18 -22.60 15.89 9.92
CA LEU A 18 -21.63 15.79 11.01
C LEU A 18 -21.02 17.15 11.34
N HIS A 19 -20.45 17.24 12.54
CA HIS A 19 -19.63 18.38 12.91
C HIS A 19 -18.54 18.65 11.84
N PRO A 20 -18.30 19.91 11.42
CA PRO A 20 -17.39 20.22 10.31
C PRO A 20 -16.00 19.60 10.45
N ILE A 21 -15.47 19.55 11.68
CA ILE A 21 -14.17 18.93 11.97
C ILE A 21 -14.19 17.42 11.72
N MET A 22 -15.28 16.71 12.06
CA MET A 22 -15.41 15.28 11.77
C MET A 22 -15.58 15.03 10.27
N LYS A 23 -16.37 15.87 9.56
CA LYS A 23 -16.46 15.82 8.09
C LYS A 23 -15.07 15.97 7.44
N LEU A 24 -14.31 17.00 7.84
CA LEU A 24 -12.96 17.25 7.36
C LEU A 24 -12.02 16.07 7.69
N THR A 25 -12.14 15.50 8.88
CA THR A 25 -11.37 14.33 9.32
C THR A 25 -11.60 13.14 8.42
N ILE A 26 -12.87 12.75 8.22
CA ILE A 26 -13.26 11.61 7.39
C ILE A 26 -12.79 11.81 5.96
N LYS A 27 -13.02 12.98 5.36
CA LYS A 27 -12.52 13.29 4.00
C LYS A 27 -11.01 13.14 3.91
N THR A 28 -10.28 13.70 4.87
CA THR A 28 -8.82 13.64 4.87
C THR A 28 -8.27 12.21 4.97
N ILE A 29 -8.82 11.36 5.85
CA ILE A 29 -8.32 9.98 6.01
C ILE A 29 -8.72 9.07 4.84
N LEU A 30 -9.83 9.36 4.16
CA LEU A 30 -10.23 8.67 2.92
C LEU A 30 -9.20 8.88 1.81
N ASP A 31 -8.49 10.01 1.78
CA ASP A 31 -7.51 10.33 0.73
C ASP A 31 -6.05 10.10 1.18
N SER A 32 -5.81 9.81 2.47
CA SER A 32 -4.46 9.71 3.04
C SER A 32 -3.96 8.28 3.26
N TYR A 33 -4.66 7.27 2.72
CA TYR A 33 -4.15 5.90 2.70
C TYR A 33 -3.10 5.72 1.59
N LEU A 34 -2.14 4.81 1.80
CA LEU A 34 -1.01 4.59 0.89
C LEU A 34 -1.00 3.17 0.30
N PRO A 35 -1.93 2.84 -0.62
CA PRO A 35 -2.15 1.47 -1.10
C PRO A 35 -0.96 0.91 -1.90
N ASP A 36 -0.31 1.74 -2.69
CA ASP A 36 0.88 1.36 -3.47
C ASP A 36 2.10 1.16 -2.57
N ILE A 37 2.30 2.00 -1.56
CA ILE A 37 3.40 1.87 -0.61
C ILE A 37 3.26 0.56 0.19
N VAL A 38 2.09 0.27 0.75
CA VAL A 38 1.90 -1.00 1.49
C VAL A 38 2.04 -2.22 0.58
N LYS A 39 1.60 -2.12 -0.70
CA LYS A 39 1.88 -3.12 -1.74
C LYS A 39 3.38 -3.34 -1.93
N GLY A 40 4.17 -2.28 -1.89
CA GLY A 40 5.64 -2.33 -1.98
C GLY A 40 6.32 -3.16 -0.90
N TYR A 41 5.64 -3.42 0.22
CA TYR A 41 6.09 -4.25 1.35
C TYR A 41 5.42 -5.64 1.39
N GLY A 42 4.60 -5.97 0.39
CA GLY A 42 3.85 -7.22 0.35
C GLY A 42 2.58 -7.19 1.20
N PHE A 43 1.98 -6.03 1.43
CA PHE A 43 0.69 -5.95 2.11
C PHE A 43 -0.42 -5.52 1.16
N LYS A 44 -1.66 -5.81 1.55
CA LYS A 44 -2.87 -5.38 0.86
C LYS A 44 -3.95 -5.04 1.89
N TYR A 45 -4.80 -4.07 1.64
CA TYR A 45 -6.03 -3.92 2.42
C TYR A 45 -7.00 -5.06 2.07
N ALA A 46 -7.64 -5.66 3.07
CA ALA A 46 -8.56 -6.78 2.86
C ALA A 46 -9.78 -6.31 2.08
N ASP A 47 -10.12 -6.99 0.98
CA ASP A 47 -11.31 -6.64 0.23
C ASP A 47 -12.54 -7.27 0.92
N PRO A 48 -13.58 -6.50 1.22
CA PRO A 48 -14.81 -7.08 1.73
C PRO A 48 -15.48 -7.93 0.65
N ARG A 49 -15.90 -9.17 0.99
CA ARG A 49 -16.64 -10.03 0.05
C ARG A 49 -18.15 -9.75 0.05
N TRP A 50 -18.71 -9.44 1.22
CA TRP A 50 -20.13 -9.11 1.37
C TRP A 50 -20.33 -8.17 2.56
N GLY A 51 -20.99 -7.03 2.29
CA GLY A 51 -21.13 -5.95 3.27
C GLY A 51 -19.78 -5.39 3.71
N GLU A 52 -19.80 -4.54 4.74
CA GLU A 52 -18.59 -3.99 5.35
C GLU A 52 -18.49 -4.45 6.80
N PRO A 53 -17.58 -5.39 7.14
CA PRO A 53 -17.57 -6.00 8.48
C PRO A 53 -17.23 -5.05 9.61
N ILE A 54 -16.41 -4.04 9.36
CA ILE A 54 -16.08 -3.00 10.34
C ILE A 54 -16.70 -1.69 9.83
N PHE A 55 -17.96 -1.48 10.22
CA PHE A 55 -18.76 -0.33 9.80
C PHE A 55 -19.13 0.55 10.99
N ILE A 56 -18.96 1.86 10.84
CA ILE A 56 -19.26 2.87 11.84
C ILE A 56 -20.31 3.82 11.27
N PRO A 57 -21.57 3.71 11.72
CA PRO A 57 -22.60 4.68 11.37
C PRO A 57 -22.21 6.09 11.80
N TYR A 58 -22.54 7.10 10.98
CA TYR A 58 -22.19 8.50 11.29
C TYR A 58 -22.71 8.97 12.66
N GLY A 59 -23.84 8.43 13.13
CA GLY A 59 -24.36 8.73 14.46
C GLY A 59 -23.39 8.49 15.63
N TYR A 60 -22.46 7.54 15.49
CA TYR A 60 -21.43 7.26 16.49
C TYR A 60 -20.22 8.22 16.40
N LEU A 61 -20.13 8.96 15.30
CA LEU A 61 -19.11 9.98 15.06
C LEU A 61 -19.65 11.40 15.31
N ASP A 62 -20.90 11.53 15.76
CA ASP A 62 -21.47 12.83 16.12
C ASP A 62 -20.88 13.35 17.44
N GLY A 63 -20.68 14.66 17.52
CA GLY A 63 -20.06 15.31 18.68
C GLY A 63 -19.32 16.60 18.32
N GLU A 64 -18.83 17.29 19.34
CA GLU A 64 -17.98 18.48 19.17
C GLU A 64 -16.51 18.09 19.30
N TYR A 65 -15.71 18.53 18.32
CA TYR A 65 -14.28 18.21 18.25
C TYR A 65 -13.47 19.49 18.11
N LYS A 66 -12.41 19.61 18.92
CA LYS A 66 -11.49 20.75 18.91
C LYS A 66 -10.68 20.82 17.63
N ASP A 67 -10.21 19.68 17.14
CA ASP A 67 -9.36 19.55 15.96
C ASP A 67 -9.53 18.17 15.31
N THR A 68 -8.98 18.04 14.11
CA THR A 68 -9.08 16.84 13.27
C THR A 68 -8.36 15.63 13.86
N LEU A 69 -7.31 15.84 14.67
CA LEU A 69 -6.63 14.75 15.39
C LEU A 69 -7.50 14.19 16.51
N GLN A 70 -8.24 15.03 17.23
CA GLN A 70 -9.21 14.58 18.24
C GLN A 70 -10.37 13.82 17.59
N ALA A 71 -10.91 14.32 16.48
CA ALA A 71 -11.93 13.60 15.72
C ALA A 71 -11.41 12.26 15.17
N PHE A 72 -10.16 12.21 14.70
CA PHE A 72 -9.54 10.96 14.26
C PHE A 72 -9.38 9.95 15.39
N LYS A 73 -9.02 10.38 16.60
CA LYS A 73 -8.99 9.49 17.78
C LYS A 73 -10.35 8.86 18.02
N LYS A 74 -11.43 9.64 17.92
CA LYS A 74 -12.80 9.11 18.04
C LYS A 74 -13.12 8.06 16.96
N VAL A 75 -12.71 8.30 15.71
CA VAL A 75 -12.84 7.29 14.64
C VAL A 75 -12.12 5.99 15.04
N MET A 76 -10.88 6.08 15.50
CA MET A 76 -10.10 4.90 15.90
C MET A 76 -10.68 4.19 17.14
N GLU A 77 -11.26 4.92 18.09
CA GLU A 77 -12.01 4.34 19.22
C GLU A 77 -13.19 3.50 18.72
N GLU A 78 -14.02 4.05 17.83
CA GLU A 78 -15.18 3.34 17.28
C GLU A 78 -14.77 2.13 16.41
N ILE A 79 -13.62 2.17 15.74
CA ILE A 79 -13.04 0.99 15.07
C ILE A 79 -12.70 -0.06 16.11
N ASN A 80 -11.97 0.29 17.17
CA ASN A 80 -11.54 -0.66 18.20
C ASN A 80 -12.73 -1.34 18.90
N ASP A 81 -13.84 -0.63 19.08
CA ASP A 81 -15.05 -1.19 19.69
C ASP A 81 -15.76 -2.23 18.79
N ARG A 82 -15.51 -2.21 17.47
CA ARG A 82 -16.16 -3.08 16.48
C ARG A 82 -15.22 -4.08 15.81
N LYS A 83 -13.91 -3.89 15.96
CA LYS A 83 -12.92 -4.63 15.17
C LYS A 83 -12.96 -6.11 15.44
N ASP A 84 -13.24 -6.56 16.66
CA ASP A 84 -13.20 -7.99 16.97
C ASP A 84 -14.24 -8.77 16.15
N ASP A 85 -15.48 -8.27 16.09
CA ASP A 85 -16.54 -8.86 15.28
C ASP A 85 -16.24 -8.80 13.78
N GLY A 86 -15.80 -7.63 13.30
CA GLY A 86 -15.48 -7.45 11.89
C GLY A 86 -14.28 -8.27 11.43
N LEU A 87 -13.22 -8.36 12.24
CA LEU A 87 -12.04 -9.19 11.97
C LEU A 87 -12.38 -10.67 11.99
N ASN A 88 -13.32 -11.12 12.82
CA ASN A 88 -13.80 -12.51 12.76
C ASN A 88 -14.44 -12.81 11.40
N LYS A 89 -15.19 -11.87 10.83
CA LYS A 89 -15.74 -12.03 9.47
C LYS A 89 -14.66 -12.05 8.39
N PHE A 90 -13.67 -11.16 8.49
CA PHE A 90 -12.54 -11.17 7.56
C PHE A 90 -11.74 -12.48 7.64
N LYS A 91 -11.58 -13.08 8.83
CA LYS A 91 -10.94 -14.40 9.00
C LYS A 91 -11.70 -15.53 8.32
N GLU A 92 -13.03 -15.47 8.22
CA GLU A 92 -13.80 -16.44 7.43
C GLU A 92 -13.43 -16.36 5.93
N TRP A 93 -13.15 -15.16 5.42
CA TRP A 93 -12.80 -14.95 4.02
C TRP A 93 -11.33 -15.20 3.74
N TYR A 94 -10.47 -14.93 4.71
CA TYR A 94 -9.03 -15.06 4.63
C TYR A 94 -8.52 -15.80 5.88
N PRO A 95 -8.61 -17.14 5.90
CA PRO A 95 -8.33 -17.93 7.11
C PRO A 95 -6.86 -17.92 7.53
N ASP A 96 -5.94 -17.79 6.57
CA ASP A 96 -4.50 -17.94 6.79
C ASP A 96 -3.73 -16.61 6.84
N VAL A 97 -4.43 -15.47 6.81
CA VAL A 97 -3.77 -14.15 6.86
C VAL A 97 -3.78 -13.55 8.26
N LYS A 98 -2.75 -12.74 8.51
CA LYS A 98 -2.66 -11.89 9.69
C LYS A 98 -3.16 -10.49 9.33
N PHE A 99 -4.08 -9.98 10.15
CA PHE A 99 -4.57 -8.60 10.06
C PHE A 99 -3.77 -7.68 10.95
N PHE A 100 -3.66 -6.42 10.54
CA PHE A 100 -2.96 -5.36 11.26
C PHE A 100 -3.88 -4.15 11.44
N ASP A 101 -3.70 -3.42 12.54
CA ASP A 101 -4.46 -2.21 12.89
C ASP A 101 -4.04 -0.99 12.03
N ILE A 102 -3.92 -1.19 10.72
CA ILE A 102 -3.72 -0.16 9.69
C ILE A 102 -4.89 -0.31 8.73
N TYR A 103 -5.60 0.77 8.43
CA TYR A 103 -6.91 0.69 7.79
C TYR A 103 -6.97 1.49 6.49
N ARG A 104 -7.70 0.99 5.50
CA ARG A 104 -8.23 1.83 4.43
C ARG A 104 -9.64 2.23 4.82
N PHE A 105 -9.96 3.50 4.68
CA PHE A 105 -11.29 4.03 4.95
C PHE A 105 -12.08 4.08 3.66
N VAL A 106 -13.38 3.78 3.73
CA VAL A 106 -14.33 3.96 2.62
C VAL A 106 -15.64 4.55 3.14
N GLN A 107 -16.30 5.38 2.34
CA GLN A 107 -17.69 5.76 2.62
C GLN A 107 -18.60 4.61 2.24
N TYR A 108 -19.54 4.26 3.12
CA TYR A 108 -20.44 3.14 2.91
C TYR A 108 -21.84 3.41 3.45
N SER A 109 -22.82 2.67 2.94
CA SER A 109 -24.18 2.66 3.47
C SER A 109 -24.71 1.23 3.56
N VAL A 110 -25.27 0.89 4.72
CA VAL A 110 -25.92 -0.41 4.95
C VAL A 110 -27.41 -0.27 4.62
N PRO A 111 -27.91 -0.99 3.59
CA PRO A 111 -29.34 -1.00 3.27
C PRO A 111 -30.11 -1.92 4.22
N GLY A 112 -31.42 -1.67 4.38
CA GLY A 112 -32.33 -2.57 5.10
C GLY A 112 -32.32 -2.44 6.63
N THR A 113 -31.82 -1.32 7.16
CA THR A 113 -31.98 -0.98 8.59
C THR A 113 -33.40 -0.48 8.86
N GLU A 114 -33.80 -0.34 10.14
CA GLU A 114 -35.14 0.20 10.51
C GLU A 114 -35.44 1.56 9.87
N GLU A 115 -34.40 2.30 9.47
CA GLU A 115 -34.44 3.62 8.84
C GLU A 115 -34.26 3.58 7.31
N GLY A 116 -34.31 2.40 6.70
CA GLY A 116 -34.14 2.17 5.27
C GLY A 116 -32.68 2.02 4.84
N TYR A 117 -31.82 3.00 5.14
CA TYR A 117 -30.38 2.87 4.99
C TYR A 117 -29.63 3.64 6.08
N THR A 118 -28.51 3.08 6.53
CA THR A 118 -27.65 3.72 7.54
C THR A 118 -26.28 4.02 6.92
N PRO A 119 -25.94 5.30 6.70
CA PRO A 119 -24.65 5.68 6.15
C PRO A 119 -23.58 5.87 7.23
N GLY A 120 -22.33 5.73 6.81
CA GLY A 120 -21.19 5.77 7.71
C GLY A 120 -19.86 5.62 6.97
N ILE A 121 -18.83 5.30 7.74
CA ILE A 121 -17.54 4.86 7.21
C ILE A 121 -17.37 3.36 7.46
N ALA A 122 -16.77 2.68 6.51
CA ALA A 122 -16.25 1.33 6.71
C ALA A 122 -14.73 1.34 6.66
N VAL A 123 -14.13 0.31 7.25
CA VAL A 123 -12.67 0.16 7.28
C VAL A 123 -12.21 -1.24 6.88
N ASP A 124 -11.23 -1.26 5.99
CA ASP A 124 -10.57 -2.47 5.50
C ASP A 124 -9.23 -2.63 6.23
N PRO A 125 -9.01 -3.70 7.02
CA PRO A 125 -7.74 -3.92 7.71
C PRO A 125 -6.65 -4.31 6.72
N LEU A 126 -5.42 -3.90 7.01
CA LEU A 126 -4.24 -4.34 6.27
C LEU A 126 -3.96 -5.82 6.57
N MET A 127 -3.58 -6.58 5.54
CA MET A 127 -3.21 -7.99 5.62
C MET A 127 -1.93 -8.27 4.82
N ASN A 128 -1.21 -9.34 5.20
CA ASN A 128 -0.10 -9.86 4.41
C ASN A 128 -0.61 -10.42 3.06
N TYR A 129 0.13 -10.16 1.98
CA TYR A 129 -0.26 -10.59 0.64
C TYR A 129 0.96 -10.86 -0.25
N ASN A 130 1.01 -12.07 -0.83
CA ASN A 130 2.09 -12.44 -1.74
C ASN A 130 1.71 -12.14 -3.20
N TYR A 131 2.09 -10.96 -3.69
CA TYR A 131 1.93 -10.58 -5.10
C TYR A 131 2.76 -11.43 -6.08
N PHE A 132 3.76 -12.14 -5.58
CA PHE A 132 4.74 -12.90 -6.37
C PHE A 132 4.59 -14.41 -6.20
N LYS A 133 3.42 -14.89 -5.76
CA LYS A 133 3.18 -16.30 -5.43
C LYS A 133 3.63 -17.26 -6.53
N ASP A 134 3.24 -16.99 -7.78
CA ASP A 134 3.59 -17.85 -8.92
C ASP A 134 5.10 -17.82 -9.21
N GLY A 135 5.72 -16.63 -9.17
CA GLY A 135 7.16 -16.47 -9.33
C GLY A 135 7.96 -17.21 -8.26
N MET A 136 7.53 -17.12 -6.99
CA MET A 136 8.14 -17.83 -5.87
C MET A 136 8.03 -19.36 -6.02
N GLU A 137 6.89 -19.87 -6.47
CA GLU A 137 6.68 -21.30 -6.70
C GLU A 137 7.60 -21.84 -7.81
N GLU A 138 7.79 -21.09 -8.91
CA GLU A 138 8.66 -21.49 -10.03
C GLU A 138 10.14 -21.66 -9.65
N VAL A 139 10.57 -20.97 -8.58
CA VAL A 139 11.97 -20.89 -8.15
C VAL A 139 12.20 -21.43 -6.73
N LYS A 140 11.22 -22.09 -6.12
CA LYS A 140 11.31 -22.54 -4.71
C LYS A 140 12.55 -23.38 -4.39
N ASN A 141 13.02 -24.18 -5.33
CA ASN A 141 14.21 -25.03 -5.18
C ASN A 141 15.54 -24.26 -5.39
N GLU A 142 15.46 -23.04 -5.89
CA GLU A 142 16.60 -22.18 -6.21
C GLU A 142 16.85 -21.12 -5.13
N ILE A 143 15.82 -20.80 -4.34
CA ILE A 143 15.90 -19.90 -3.18
C ILE A 143 16.41 -20.70 -1.97
N MET A 144 17.73 -20.89 -1.90
CA MET A 144 18.41 -21.58 -0.81
C MET A 144 19.62 -20.79 -0.31
N GLY A 145 20.04 -21.01 0.93
CA GLY A 145 21.19 -20.33 1.53
C GLY A 145 20.87 -18.93 2.04
N ASP A 146 21.85 -18.02 2.02
CA ASP A 146 21.65 -16.61 2.41
C ASP A 146 21.01 -15.84 1.26
N VAL A 147 19.72 -15.51 1.42
CA VAL A 147 18.90 -14.84 0.41
C VAL A 147 18.75 -13.38 0.80
N VAL A 148 19.12 -12.49 -0.12
CA VAL A 148 18.90 -11.05 0.01
C VAL A 148 17.88 -10.61 -1.03
N VAL A 149 16.82 -9.96 -0.59
CA VAL A 149 15.79 -9.39 -1.47
C VAL A 149 16.13 -7.94 -1.77
N ALA A 150 16.09 -7.57 -3.05
CA ALA A 150 16.42 -6.20 -3.49
C ALA A 150 15.40 -5.14 -3.04
N THR A 151 14.20 -5.56 -2.61
CA THR A 151 13.09 -4.69 -2.20
C THR A 151 12.35 -5.30 -0.99
N PRO A 152 11.54 -4.52 -0.26
CA PRO A 152 10.74 -5.07 0.85
C PRO A 152 9.51 -5.86 0.40
N SER A 153 9.31 -6.11 -0.89
CA SER A 153 8.03 -6.59 -1.45
C SER A 153 7.63 -8.01 -1.06
N LEU A 154 8.54 -8.76 -0.43
CA LEU A 154 8.28 -10.07 0.16
C LEU A 154 8.30 -10.06 1.69
N SER A 155 8.53 -8.90 2.31
CA SER A 155 8.82 -8.79 3.75
C SER A 155 7.66 -9.26 4.62
N SER A 156 6.41 -9.10 4.18
CA SER A 156 5.23 -9.56 4.92
C SER A 156 5.02 -11.09 4.91
N PHE A 157 5.72 -11.81 4.03
CA PHE A 157 5.48 -13.22 3.73
C PHE A 157 6.72 -14.10 3.94
N THR A 158 7.92 -13.52 3.94
CA THR A 158 9.19 -14.24 4.12
C THR A 158 10.05 -13.62 5.21
N GLU A 159 10.93 -14.44 5.77
CA GLU A 159 11.95 -14.02 6.75
C GLU A 159 13.28 -13.61 6.11
N PHE A 160 13.31 -13.41 4.78
CA PHE A 160 14.54 -12.99 4.11
C PHE A 160 14.96 -11.59 4.54
N LYS A 161 16.27 -11.35 4.51
CA LYS A 161 16.85 -10.01 4.63
C LYS A 161 16.49 -9.24 3.36
N PHE A 162 16.26 -7.94 3.49
CA PHE A 162 15.88 -7.12 2.34
C PHE A 162 16.48 -5.72 2.39
N TYR A 163 16.74 -5.16 1.22
CA TYR A 163 17.07 -3.75 1.08
C TYR A 163 15.80 -2.93 0.85
N ASP A 164 15.75 -1.73 1.43
CA ASP A 164 14.55 -0.90 1.47
C ASP A 164 14.78 0.47 0.81
N PRO A 165 14.54 0.61 -0.51
CA PRO A 165 14.65 1.89 -1.20
C PRO A 165 13.44 2.82 -0.92
N ILE A 166 12.37 2.31 -0.30
CA ILE A 166 11.12 3.05 -0.10
C ILE A 166 11.20 3.88 1.17
N ILE A 167 11.64 3.29 2.29
CA ILE A 167 11.65 3.96 3.60
C ILE A 167 12.51 5.22 3.61
N ASN A 168 13.63 5.21 2.88
CA ASN A 168 14.54 6.35 2.77
C ASN A 168 13.91 7.56 2.06
N ARG A 169 12.80 7.35 1.34
CA ARG A 169 12.03 8.39 0.65
C ARG A 169 10.75 8.77 1.39
N ARG A 170 10.55 8.34 2.65
CA ARG A 170 9.35 8.58 3.46
C ARG A 170 8.84 10.02 3.36
N ASN A 171 9.68 11.01 3.67
CA ASN A 171 9.25 12.41 3.69
C ASN A 171 8.84 12.89 2.30
N GLU A 172 9.60 12.53 1.27
CA GLU A 172 9.28 12.87 -0.11
C GLU A 172 7.95 12.27 -0.57
N ILE A 173 7.70 11.00 -0.23
CA ILE A 173 6.44 10.30 -0.54
C ILE A 173 5.26 11.01 0.15
N ILE A 174 5.38 11.27 1.45
CA ILE A 174 4.32 11.94 2.21
C ILE A 174 4.05 13.34 1.63
N ASP A 175 5.10 14.13 1.41
CA ASP A 175 4.96 15.48 0.85
C ASP A 175 4.33 15.44 -0.54
N ALA A 176 4.64 14.43 -1.36
CA ALA A 176 4.05 14.24 -2.66
C ALA A 176 2.55 13.94 -2.57
N TYR A 177 2.12 13.03 -1.70
CA TYR A 177 0.68 12.73 -1.52
C TYR A 177 -0.09 13.89 -0.89
N ILE A 178 0.50 14.61 0.08
CA ILE A 178 -0.09 15.84 0.62
C ILE A 178 -0.31 16.86 -0.51
N TRP A 179 0.72 17.07 -1.35
CA TRP A 179 0.61 17.97 -2.50
C TRP A 179 -0.46 17.51 -3.49
N LEU A 180 -0.52 16.21 -3.81
CA LEU A 180 -1.48 15.64 -4.76
C LEU A 180 -2.92 15.82 -4.26
N ASN A 181 -3.17 15.46 -3.00
CA ASN A 181 -4.49 15.56 -2.38
C ASN A 181 -4.93 17.01 -2.27
N ARG A 182 -4.06 17.91 -1.79
CA ARG A 182 -4.38 19.35 -1.77
C ARG A 182 -4.73 19.86 -3.17
N THR A 183 -3.91 19.53 -4.17
CA THR A 183 -4.14 19.94 -5.56
C THR A 183 -5.48 19.43 -6.09
N PHE A 184 -5.85 18.19 -5.75
CA PHE A 184 -7.16 17.63 -6.11
C PHE A 184 -8.30 18.41 -5.44
N HIS A 185 -8.24 18.63 -4.12
CA HIS A 185 -9.32 19.29 -3.41
C HIS A 185 -9.47 20.77 -3.78
N GLU A 186 -8.37 21.50 -4.00
CA GLU A 186 -8.41 22.92 -4.37
C GLU A 186 -9.06 23.15 -5.74
N ASN A 187 -8.80 22.25 -6.69
CA ASN A 187 -9.18 22.41 -8.09
C ASN A 187 -10.47 21.66 -8.48
N TYR A 188 -10.80 20.56 -7.80
CA TYR A 188 -11.85 19.62 -8.24
C TYR A 188 -12.88 19.24 -7.17
N ASP A 189 -12.54 19.27 -5.88
CA ASP A 189 -13.52 18.97 -4.82
C ASP A 189 -14.39 20.19 -4.52
N LYS A 190 -15.70 19.98 -4.42
CA LYS A 190 -16.66 21.07 -4.17
C LYS A 190 -16.46 21.72 -2.80
N ASP A 191 -16.09 20.91 -1.81
CA ASP A 191 -15.94 21.36 -0.43
C ASP A 191 -14.54 21.94 -0.15
N LYS A 192 -13.55 21.67 -1.01
CA LYS A 192 -12.15 22.09 -0.85
C LYS A 192 -11.59 21.71 0.53
N MET A 193 -11.94 20.52 1.01
CA MET A 193 -11.63 20.06 2.36
C MET A 193 -10.48 19.05 2.36
N TYR A 194 -9.31 19.46 2.84
CA TYR A 194 -8.20 18.57 3.14
C TYR A 194 -7.36 19.13 4.29
N ASP A 195 -7.14 18.33 5.34
CA ASP A 195 -6.27 18.72 6.46
C ASP A 195 -4.87 18.09 6.27
N GLU A 196 -3.90 18.91 5.88
CA GLU A 196 -2.52 18.44 5.67
C GLU A 196 -1.89 17.85 6.94
N THR A 197 -2.25 18.36 8.13
CA THR A 197 -1.68 17.91 9.41
C THR A 197 -2.16 16.50 9.72
N LEU A 198 -3.47 16.26 9.62
CA LEU A 198 -4.04 14.93 9.81
C LEU A 198 -3.59 13.97 8.71
N GLY A 199 -3.56 14.39 7.44
CA GLY A 199 -3.08 13.55 6.34
C GLY A 199 -1.64 13.09 6.58
N ARG A 200 -0.76 14.01 6.97
CA ARG A 200 0.64 13.72 7.32
C ARG A 200 0.73 12.81 8.54
N TYR A 201 -0.08 13.04 9.56
CA TYR A 201 -0.15 12.18 10.74
C TYR A 201 -0.50 10.73 10.35
N TYR A 202 -1.54 10.54 9.54
CA TYR A 202 -2.00 9.22 9.15
C TYR A 202 -0.99 8.47 8.27
N MET A 203 -0.41 9.15 7.27
CA MET A 203 0.64 8.54 6.45
C MET A 203 1.88 8.18 7.27
N ASN A 204 2.27 9.01 8.25
CA ASN A 204 3.37 8.68 9.16
C ASN A 204 3.04 7.48 10.06
N PHE A 205 1.79 7.32 10.48
CA PHE A 205 1.35 6.14 11.21
C PHE A 205 1.55 4.85 10.40
N ILE A 206 1.23 4.87 9.10
CA ILE A 206 1.50 3.75 8.17
C ILE A 206 3.01 3.50 8.05
N PHE A 207 3.82 4.53 7.82
CA PHE A 207 5.27 4.37 7.68
C PHE A 207 5.95 3.86 8.96
N ASN A 208 5.51 4.31 10.13
CA ASN A 208 6.02 3.80 11.41
C ASN A 208 5.76 2.30 11.56
N PHE A 209 4.58 1.83 11.15
CA PHE A 209 4.28 0.40 11.11
C PHE A 209 5.22 -0.36 10.18
N LEU A 210 5.42 0.12 8.94
CA LEU A 210 6.31 -0.51 7.96
C LEU A 210 7.79 -0.51 8.41
N GLU A 211 8.21 0.56 9.09
CA GLU A 211 9.55 0.70 9.64
C GLU A 211 9.82 -0.36 10.72
N GLU A 212 8.93 -0.47 11.70
CA GLU A 212 9.06 -1.43 12.81
C GLU A 212 8.85 -2.87 12.36
N PHE A 213 7.90 -3.13 11.45
CA PHE A 213 7.63 -4.49 10.94
C PHE A 213 8.88 -5.14 10.31
N GLY A 214 9.68 -4.35 9.60
CA GLY A 214 10.85 -4.81 8.87
C GLY A 214 12.19 -4.74 9.61
N LYS A 215 12.23 -4.16 10.81
CA LYS A 215 13.45 -3.65 11.46
C LYS A 215 14.58 -4.67 11.63
N GLY A 216 14.27 -5.91 12.00
CA GLY A 216 15.27 -6.96 12.21
C GLY A 216 15.86 -7.57 10.93
N ARG A 217 15.23 -7.34 9.78
CA ARG A 217 15.59 -7.94 8.48
C ARG A 217 15.99 -6.92 7.42
N ARG A 218 15.69 -5.65 7.65
CA ARG A 218 16.07 -4.53 6.78
C ARG A 218 17.58 -4.33 6.82
N LEU A 219 18.20 -4.32 5.64
CA LEU A 219 19.61 -4.03 5.45
C LEU A 219 19.83 -2.56 5.13
N SER A 220 20.89 -1.97 5.67
CA SER A 220 21.36 -0.64 5.28
C SER A 220 21.98 -0.62 3.87
N GLU A 221 22.52 -1.76 3.43
CA GLU A 221 23.07 -1.95 2.09
C GLU A 221 22.97 -3.42 1.65
N ILE A 222 23.00 -3.68 0.34
CA ILE A 222 23.03 -5.05 -0.19
C ILE A 222 24.43 -5.64 0.02
N THR A 223 24.48 -6.64 0.90
CA THR A 223 25.66 -7.46 1.22
C THR A 223 25.84 -8.63 0.25
N GLU A 224 26.93 -9.38 0.36
CA GLU A 224 27.07 -10.66 -0.36
C GLU A 224 26.10 -11.73 0.17
N GLY A 225 25.86 -12.76 -0.63
CA GLY A 225 24.98 -13.89 -0.29
C GLY A 225 24.93 -14.94 -1.39
N GLU A 226 24.12 -15.97 -1.20
CA GLU A 226 23.94 -17.04 -2.19
C GLU A 226 23.02 -16.60 -3.34
N VAL A 227 21.91 -15.94 -2.98
CA VAL A 227 20.86 -15.55 -3.92
C VAL A 227 20.50 -14.07 -3.75
N LEU A 228 20.60 -13.30 -4.83
CA LEU A 228 19.95 -12.01 -4.95
C LEU A 228 18.57 -12.20 -5.58
N LEU A 229 17.52 -12.02 -4.79
CA LEU A 229 16.14 -12.11 -5.24
C LEU A 229 15.61 -10.72 -5.57
N ILE A 230 15.09 -10.54 -6.78
CA ILE A 230 14.60 -9.27 -7.31
C ILE A 230 13.11 -9.40 -7.63
N PRO A 231 12.22 -8.97 -6.73
CA PRO A 231 10.81 -8.83 -7.03
C PRO A 231 10.58 -7.61 -7.93
N MET A 232 9.86 -7.80 -9.03
CA MET A 232 9.56 -6.75 -10.00
C MET A 232 8.05 -6.66 -10.26
N PHE A 233 7.48 -5.49 -10.04
CA PHE A 233 6.11 -5.21 -10.44
C PHE A 233 6.04 -4.81 -11.92
N VAL A 234 5.10 -5.39 -12.65
CA VAL A 234 4.78 -5.00 -14.03
C VAL A 234 3.70 -3.92 -14.01
N TRP A 235 4.14 -2.69 -14.23
CA TRP A 235 3.30 -1.49 -14.24
C TRP A 235 2.51 -1.34 -15.56
N GLY A 236 1.31 -0.75 -15.50
CA GLY A 236 0.59 -0.37 -16.72
C GLY A 236 1.34 0.73 -17.47
N LYS A 237 1.15 0.83 -18.80
CA LYS A 237 1.81 1.84 -19.65
C LYS A 237 1.60 3.29 -19.19
N ASN A 238 0.47 3.57 -18.53
CA ASN A 238 0.15 4.88 -17.95
C ASN A 238 0.91 5.17 -16.64
N LYS A 239 1.49 4.15 -16.01
CA LYS A 239 2.28 4.21 -14.76
C LYS A 239 3.78 4.01 -15.01
N THR A 240 4.19 3.81 -16.26
CA THR A 240 5.60 3.84 -16.66
C THR A 240 5.96 5.25 -17.11
N PHE A 241 7.03 5.80 -16.53
CA PHE A 241 7.47 7.17 -16.78
C PHE A 241 8.76 7.14 -17.60
N ASP A 242 8.74 7.74 -18.79
CA ASP A 242 9.91 7.76 -19.68
C ASP A 242 11.03 8.66 -19.16
N ASN A 243 10.67 9.76 -18.49
CA ASN A 243 11.58 10.71 -17.86
C ASN A 243 11.28 10.79 -16.36
N ILE A 244 11.93 9.93 -15.58
CA ILE A 244 11.89 10.00 -14.13
C ILE A 244 12.81 11.12 -13.68
N SER A 245 12.24 12.15 -13.07
CA SER A 245 13.03 13.18 -12.41
C SER A 245 13.50 12.68 -11.04
N ASN A 246 14.41 13.41 -10.40
CA ASN A 246 14.85 13.08 -9.05
C ASN A 246 13.75 13.25 -7.99
N ASN A 247 12.54 13.72 -8.36
CA ASN A 247 11.45 14.05 -7.45
C ASN A 247 10.12 13.42 -7.88
N ILE A 248 9.37 12.83 -6.94
CA ILE A 248 8.07 12.18 -7.20
C ILE A 248 7.05 13.15 -7.82
N VAL A 249 6.88 14.33 -7.23
CA VAL A 249 5.90 15.33 -7.69
C VAL A 249 6.19 15.77 -9.12
N ASP A 250 7.46 16.03 -9.44
CA ASP A 250 7.85 16.45 -10.78
C ASP A 250 7.61 15.33 -11.81
N THR A 251 7.84 14.07 -11.44
CA THR A 251 7.50 12.93 -12.29
C THR A 251 5.99 12.86 -12.54
N TRP A 252 5.17 13.03 -11.49
CA TRP A 252 3.72 13.03 -11.60
C TRP A 252 3.17 14.17 -12.44
N LYS A 253 3.63 15.42 -12.25
CA LYS A 253 3.19 16.58 -13.04
C LYS A 253 3.38 16.40 -14.54
N ASN A 254 4.43 15.68 -14.94
CA ASN A 254 4.74 15.41 -16.34
C ASN A 254 3.99 14.19 -16.90
N SER A 255 3.40 13.36 -16.03
CA SER A 255 2.69 12.14 -16.41
C SER A 255 1.37 12.42 -17.15
N LYS A 256 0.94 11.44 -17.94
CA LYS A 256 -0.37 11.46 -18.58
C LYS A 256 -1.50 11.43 -17.55
N LEU A 257 -1.37 10.63 -16.49
CA LEU A 257 -2.36 10.52 -15.42
C LEU A 257 -2.71 11.86 -14.80
N PHE A 258 -1.70 12.69 -14.52
CA PHE A 258 -1.94 14.03 -13.97
C PHE A 258 -2.61 14.97 -14.98
N LYS A 259 -2.14 14.98 -16.24
CA LYS A 259 -2.72 15.80 -17.31
C LYS A 259 -4.17 15.46 -17.61
N ASP A 260 -4.52 14.18 -17.51
CA ASP A 260 -5.88 13.67 -17.71
C ASP A 260 -6.73 13.74 -16.43
N SER A 261 -6.23 14.37 -15.35
CA SER A 261 -6.92 14.50 -14.05
C SER A 261 -7.30 13.15 -13.40
N MET A 262 -6.54 12.10 -13.67
CA MET A 262 -6.71 10.76 -13.08
C MET A 262 -5.97 10.62 -11.75
N PHE A 263 -6.25 11.53 -10.80
CA PHE A 263 -5.53 11.62 -9.52
C PHE A 263 -5.52 10.32 -8.71
N HIS A 264 -6.62 9.57 -8.72
CA HIS A 264 -6.76 8.30 -8.00
C HIS A 264 -5.92 7.14 -8.55
N GLU A 265 -5.32 7.29 -9.75
CA GLU A 265 -4.42 6.28 -10.32
C GLU A 265 -2.94 6.59 -10.11
N ILE A 266 -2.61 7.76 -9.56
CA ILE A 266 -1.23 8.22 -9.39
C ILE A 266 -0.59 7.52 -8.18
N ASP A 267 0.47 6.76 -8.45
CA ASP A 267 1.21 5.99 -7.46
C ASP A 267 2.67 6.43 -7.38
N ALA A 268 3.27 6.37 -6.19
CA ALA A 268 4.69 6.68 -5.97
C ALA A 268 5.57 5.48 -6.28
N LEU A 269 5.07 4.27 -6.01
CA LEU A 269 5.85 3.04 -6.14
C LEU A 269 6.45 2.82 -7.55
N PRO A 270 5.74 3.10 -8.68
CA PRO A 270 6.33 2.99 -10.01
C PRO A 270 7.41 4.03 -10.31
N VAL A 271 7.46 5.14 -9.56
CA VAL A 271 8.56 6.12 -9.62
C VAL A 271 9.78 5.61 -8.85
N ILE A 272 9.57 4.90 -7.73
CA ILE A 272 10.64 4.40 -6.85
C ILE A 272 11.22 3.08 -7.35
N LEU A 273 10.37 2.08 -7.56
CA LEU A 273 10.73 0.72 -8.01
C LEU A 273 10.60 0.61 -9.53
N ASN A 274 11.32 1.48 -10.22
CA ASN A 274 11.32 1.55 -11.67
C ASN A 274 12.44 0.69 -12.30
N LYS A 275 12.43 0.58 -13.63
CA LYS A 275 13.45 -0.18 -14.37
C LYS A 275 14.89 0.32 -14.16
N GLN A 276 15.10 1.62 -14.05
CA GLN A 276 16.42 2.23 -13.83
C GLN A 276 16.98 1.84 -12.46
N TYR A 277 16.13 1.85 -11.43
CA TYR A 277 16.47 1.36 -10.10
C TYR A 277 16.89 -0.11 -10.15
N LEU A 278 16.08 -0.98 -10.77
CA LEU A 278 16.41 -2.41 -10.85
C LEU A 278 17.69 -2.68 -11.66
N ASN A 279 17.92 -1.95 -12.76
CA ASN A 279 19.19 -1.98 -13.49
C ASN A 279 20.37 -1.66 -12.58
N SER A 280 20.27 -0.57 -11.80
CA SER A 280 21.34 -0.16 -10.88
C SER A 280 21.65 -1.22 -9.81
N ILE A 281 20.63 -1.94 -9.33
CA ILE A 281 20.80 -3.03 -8.37
C ILE A 281 21.58 -4.19 -9.01
N ILE A 282 21.21 -4.59 -10.23
CA ILE A 282 21.88 -5.70 -10.93
C ILE A 282 23.32 -5.35 -11.25
N GLU A 283 23.58 -4.16 -11.80
CA GLU A 283 24.93 -3.72 -12.17
C GLU A 283 25.87 -3.63 -10.96
N LYS A 284 25.36 -3.11 -9.83
CA LYS A 284 26.18 -2.87 -8.65
C LYS A 284 26.40 -4.12 -7.81
N TYR A 285 25.44 -5.06 -7.79
CA TYR A 285 25.43 -6.13 -6.79
C TYR A 285 25.42 -7.54 -7.35
N SER A 286 25.12 -7.78 -8.63
CA SER A 286 25.04 -9.16 -9.18
C SER A 286 26.29 -10.00 -8.89
N ASN A 287 27.48 -9.43 -9.07
CA ASN A 287 28.76 -10.09 -8.81
C ASN A 287 29.01 -10.44 -7.33
N LYS A 288 28.18 -10.00 -6.39
CA LYS A 288 28.27 -10.38 -4.97
C LYS A 288 27.52 -11.67 -4.66
N PHE A 289 26.82 -12.24 -5.63
CA PHE A 289 25.96 -13.42 -5.45
C PHE A 289 26.30 -14.53 -6.44
N ASN A 290 25.96 -15.76 -6.08
CA ASN A 290 26.09 -16.91 -6.97
C ASN A 290 24.97 -16.91 -8.02
N LYS A 291 23.74 -16.60 -7.57
CA LYS A 291 22.56 -16.50 -8.44
C LYS A 291 21.86 -15.16 -8.30
N VAL A 292 21.34 -14.67 -9.42
CA VAL A 292 20.34 -13.60 -9.46
C VAL A 292 19.03 -14.20 -9.93
N ILE A 293 17.96 -13.98 -9.18
CA ILE A 293 16.62 -14.48 -9.49
C ILE A 293 15.68 -13.29 -9.60
N LEU A 294 15.13 -13.05 -10.78
CA LEU A 294 14.03 -12.11 -10.99
C LEU A 294 12.71 -12.86 -10.83
N ILE A 295 11.78 -12.32 -10.04
CA ILE A 295 10.38 -12.78 -9.96
C ILE A 295 9.44 -11.62 -10.25
N SER A 296 8.25 -11.92 -10.78
CA SER A 296 7.29 -10.91 -11.23
C SER A 296 5.87 -11.19 -10.77
N ASP A 297 5.09 -10.13 -10.53
CA ASP A 297 3.67 -10.21 -10.20
C ASP A 297 2.79 -10.55 -11.42
N LYS A 298 3.37 -10.50 -12.62
CA LYS A 298 2.73 -10.90 -13.89
C LYS A 298 3.65 -11.76 -14.73
N LYS A 299 3.07 -12.41 -15.74
CA LYS A 299 3.83 -13.21 -16.72
C LYS A 299 4.83 -12.34 -17.46
N LEU A 300 6.07 -12.80 -17.55
CA LEU A 300 7.16 -12.19 -18.28
C LEU A 300 7.40 -12.92 -19.60
N PRO A 301 7.63 -12.19 -20.70
CA PRO A 301 8.13 -12.81 -21.93
C PRO A 301 9.57 -13.34 -21.73
N GLN A 302 10.12 -13.97 -22.78
CA GLN A 302 11.55 -14.27 -22.82
C GLN A 302 12.38 -13.01 -22.61
N ILE A 303 13.52 -13.11 -21.93
CA ILE A 303 14.30 -11.92 -21.52
C ILE A 303 14.69 -11.02 -22.70
N ASN A 304 15.01 -11.62 -23.86
CA ASN A 304 15.34 -10.90 -25.09
C ASN A 304 14.18 -10.09 -25.70
N LYS A 305 12.94 -10.37 -25.28
CA LYS A 305 11.70 -9.69 -25.69
C LYS A 305 11.06 -8.90 -24.55
N CYS A 306 11.68 -8.89 -23.36
CA CYS A 306 11.11 -8.26 -22.18
C CYS A 306 11.50 -6.79 -22.09
N THR A 307 10.65 -5.92 -22.63
CA THR A 307 10.88 -4.46 -22.60
C THR A 307 10.85 -3.89 -21.19
N GLU A 308 10.07 -4.50 -20.30
CA GLU A 308 9.92 -4.09 -18.90
C GLU A 308 11.07 -4.60 -18.02
N CYS A 309 11.72 -5.69 -18.41
CA CYS A 309 12.83 -6.25 -17.65
C CYS A 309 14.04 -5.32 -17.65
N PRO A 310 14.83 -5.32 -16.56
CA PRO A 310 16.11 -4.62 -16.50
C PRO A 310 17.03 -5.07 -17.65
N SER A 311 17.55 -4.11 -18.42
CA SER A 311 18.46 -4.38 -19.55
C SER A 311 19.76 -5.03 -19.08
N SER A 312 20.22 -4.72 -17.87
CA SER A 312 21.49 -5.21 -17.32
C SER A 312 21.48 -6.72 -17.05
N LEU A 313 20.30 -7.36 -17.03
CA LEU A 313 20.18 -8.83 -17.00
C LEU A 313 20.74 -9.50 -18.26
N GLY A 314 20.78 -8.79 -19.40
CA GLY A 314 21.35 -9.31 -20.64
C GLY A 314 22.85 -9.63 -20.54
N ASN A 315 23.54 -9.09 -19.53
CA ASN A 315 24.95 -9.36 -19.27
C ASN A 315 25.18 -10.63 -18.44
N LEU A 316 24.13 -11.23 -17.89
CA LEU A 316 24.22 -12.42 -17.04
C LEU A 316 23.85 -13.68 -17.83
N LYS A 317 24.44 -14.82 -17.47
CA LYS A 317 24.15 -16.10 -18.11
C LYS A 317 22.83 -16.65 -17.57
N ILE A 318 21.85 -16.81 -18.46
CA ILE A 318 20.54 -17.40 -18.12
C ILE A 318 20.72 -18.90 -17.81
N LEU A 319 20.14 -19.33 -16.69
CA LEU A 319 20.04 -20.75 -16.31
C LEU A 319 18.65 -21.32 -16.59
N LYS A 320 17.60 -20.55 -16.29
CA LYS A 320 16.20 -20.98 -16.46
C LYS A 320 15.29 -19.78 -16.69
N GLU A 321 14.30 -19.97 -17.57
CA GLU A 321 13.23 -19.01 -17.81
C GLU A 321 11.88 -19.65 -17.49
N GLY A 322 11.20 -19.13 -16.47
CA GLY A 322 9.82 -19.43 -16.17
C GLY A 322 8.86 -18.41 -16.80
N ASN A 323 7.57 -18.56 -16.49
CA ASN A 323 6.54 -17.60 -16.89
C ASN A 323 6.55 -16.39 -15.97
N PHE A 324 6.89 -16.55 -14.69
CA PHE A 324 6.89 -15.48 -13.68
C PHE A 324 8.27 -15.22 -13.10
N SER A 325 9.29 -15.98 -13.53
CA SER A 325 10.64 -15.92 -13.00
C SER A 325 11.72 -16.07 -14.07
N LYS A 326 12.92 -15.54 -13.76
CA LYS A 326 14.14 -15.69 -14.58
C LYS A 326 15.32 -15.92 -13.63
N ILE A 327 16.14 -16.94 -13.89
CA ILE A 327 17.27 -17.31 -13.05
C ILE A 327 18.56 -17.15 -13.85
N PHE A 328 19.53 -16.46 -13.26
CA PHE A 328 20.80 -16.13 -13.86
C PHE A 328 21.96 -16.58 -12.97
N LEU A 329 23.03 -17.05 -13.60
CA LEU A 329 24.34 -17.22 -12.96
C LEU A 329 25.04 -15.86 -12.94
N ALA A 330 25.56 -15.47 -11.77
CA ALA A 330 26.24 -14.18 -11.59
C ALA A 330 27.71 -14.31 -11.18
N LYS A 331 28.13 -15.46 -10.66
CA LYS A 331 29.52 -15.86 -10.40
C LYS A 331 29.83 -17.23 -10.96
#